data_AF-B7FDN2-F1
#
_entry.id   AF-B7FDN2-F1
#
_cell.length_a   1.000
_cell.length_b   1.000
_cell.length_c   1.000
_cell.angle_alpha   90.00
_cell.angle_beta   90.00
_cell.angle_gamma   90.00
#
_symmetry.space_group_name_H-M   'P 1'
#
loop_
_entity.id
_entity.type
_entity.pdbx_description
1 polymer ?
#
loop_
_entity_poly.entity_id
_entity_poly.type
_entity_poly.pdbx_seq_one_letter_code
_entity_poly.pdbx_strand_id
1 'polypeptide(L)'
;VPYPPRVKFDVCVIGDEIHCDQAKLLGIDCMTIDDLKKLNKDKKKIKKLVRKYRAFMSSDSIIKQIPRVAGPGFNKAGKFPTPITHN
;
A
#
# COMPACT_ATOMS: atom_id res chain seq x y z
N VAL A 1 -22.95 -1.57 18.63
CA VAL A 1 -22.27 -2.84 18.99
C VAL A 1 -20.76 -2.62 18.97
N PRO A 2 -20.03 -2.74 20.09
CA PRO A 2 -18.58 -2.56 20.08
C PRO A 2 -17.92 -3.85 19.55
N TYR A 3 -17.34 -3.76 18.35
CA TYR A 3 -16.48 -4.83 17.82
C TYR A 3 -15.17 -4.82 18.61
N PRO A 4 -14.71 -5.94 19.19
CA PRO A 4 -13.39 -6.00 19.81
C PRO A 4 -12.32 -5.61 18.77
N PRO A 5 -11.33 -4.77 19.13
CA PRO A 5 -10.32 -4.32 18.19
C PRO A 5 -9.55 -5.53 17.64
N ARG A 6 -9.47 -5.65 16.31
CA ARG A 6 -8.68 -6.71 15.68
C ARG A 6 -7.22 -6.55 16.10
N VAL A 7 -6.67 -7.64 16.65
CA VAL A 7 -5.36 -7.69 17.32
C VAL A 7 -4.16 -7.40 16.40
N LYS A 8 -4.32 -7.47 15.07
CA LYS A 8 -3.26 -7.20 14.09
C LYS A 8 -3.79 -6.36 12.94
N PHE A 9 -3.17 -5.21 12.74
CA PHE A 9 -3.49 -4.25 11.68
C PHE A 9 -2.33 -4.25 10.69
N ASP A 10 -2.46 -5.07 9.64
CA ASP A 10 -1.40 -5.19 8.64
C ASP A 10 -1.50 -4.02 7.66
N VAL A 11 -0.51 -3.14 7.72
CA VAL A 11 -0.36 -1.95 6.86
C VAL A 11 0.83 -2.17 5.93
N CYS A 12 0.73 -1.68 4.69
CA CYS A 12 1.85 -1.66 3.76
C CYS A 12 2.13 -0.23 3.28
N VAL A 13 3.39 0.17 3.29
CA VAL A 13 3.86 1.49 2.85
C VAL A 13 4.42 1.37 1.43
N ILE A 14 3.99 2.25 0.53
CA ILE A 14 4.42 2.31 -0.86
C ILE A 14 5.12 3.64 -1.08
N GLY A 15 6.45 3.64 -1.04
CA GLY A 15 7.21 4.87 -0.86
C GLY A 15 8.54 4.89 -1.57
N ASP A 16 9.17 6.06 -1.55
CA ASP A 16 10.60 6.23 -1.82
C ASP A 16 11.43 5.53 -0.73
N GLU A 17 12.75 5.47 -0.92
CA GLU A 17 13.69 4.80 0.00
C GLU A 17 13.56 5.32 1.44
N ILE A 18 13.41 6.63 1.63
CA ILE A 18 13.25 7.27 2.95
C ILE A 18 12.07 6.66 3.73
N HIS A 19 10.93 6.49 3.06
CA HIS A 19 9.73 5.93 3.71
C HIS A 19 9.86 4.43 3.90
N CYS A 20 10.57 3.74 3.00
CA CYS A 20 10.85 2.32 3.14
C CYS A 20 11.76 2.05 4.34
N ASP A 21 12.78 2.88 4.57
CA ASP A 21 13.67 2.78 5.73
C ASP A 21 12.93 3.04 7.03
N GLN A 22 12.09 4.07 7.09
CA GLN A 22 11.27 4.33 8.28
C GLN A 22 10.24 3.23 8.54
N ALA A 23 9.60 2.70 7.48
CA ALA A 23 8.69 1.57 7.59
C ALA A 23 9.40 0.32 8.11
N LYS A 24 10.59 0.01 7.58
CA LYS A 24 11.41 -1.12 8.06
C LYS A 24 11.82 -0.95 9.53
N LEU A 25 12.20 0.27 9.93
CA LEU A 25 12.54 0.57 11.32
C LEU A 25 11.35 0.33 12.27
N LEU A 26 10.14 0.64 11.79
CA LEU A 26 8.88 0.41 12.51
C LEU A 26 8.36 -1.03 12.37
N GLY A 27 9.01 -1.89 11.58
CA GLY A 27 8.58 -3.26 11.32
C GLY A 27 7.35 -3.38 10.41
N ILE A 28 7.09 -2.37 9.58
CA ILE A 28 5.97 -2.31 8.63
C ILE A 28 6.46 -2.76 7.25
N ASP A 29 5.67 -3.57 6.54
CA ASP A 29 5.96 -4.00 5.17
C ASP A 29 6.03 -2.79 4.22
N CYS A 30 7.12 -2.66 3.47
CA CYS A 30 7.30 -1.62 2.46
C CYS A 30 7.40 -2.20 1.05
N MET A 31 6.83 -1.51 0.06
CA MET A 31 6.93 -1.83 -1.37
C MET A 31 7.41 -0.61 -2.15
N THR A 32 8.28 -0.83 -3.13
CA THR A 32 8.74 0.23 -4.04
C THR A 32 7.82 0.36 -5.25
N ILE A 33 7.97 1.47 -5.98
CA ILE A 33 7.26 1.70 -7.25
C ILE A 33 7.63 0.62 -8.29
N ASP A 34 8.87 0.12 -8.27
CA ASP A 34 9.35 -0.87 -9.23
C ASP A 34 8.64 -2.22 -9.02
N ASP A 35 8.44 -2.63 -7.76
CA ASP A 35 7.65 -3.80 -7.41
C ASP A 35 6.19 -3.64 -7.86
N LEU A 36 5.61 -2.45 -7.67
CA LEU A 36 4.25 -2.14 -8.12
C LEU A 36 4.12 -2.21 -9.65
N LYS A 37 5.14 -1.74 -10.39
CA LYS A 37 5.20 -1.85 -11.86
C LYS A 37 5.31 -3.31 -12.32
N LYS A 38 6.09 -4.15 -11.65
CA LYS A 38 6.15 -5.60 -11.91
C LYS A 38 4.82 -6.31 -11.67
N LEU A 39 4.01 -5.80 -10.73
CA LEU A 39 2.68 -6.31 -10.42
C LEU A 39 1.59 -5.85 -11.43
N ASN A 40 1.90 -4.94 -12.36
CA ASN A 40 0.96 -4.21 -13.22
C ASN A 40 0.31 -5.00 -14.36
N LYS A 41 0.33 -6.33 -14.30
CA LYS A 41 -0.37 -7.19 -15.28
C LYS A 41 -1.21 -8.28 -14.63
N ASP A 42 -1.08 -8.49 -13.32
CA ASP A 42 -1.73 -9.58 -12.61
C ASP A 42 -2.82 -9.09 -11.65
N LYS A 43 -4.06 -8.98 -12.16
CA LYS A 43 -5.24 -8.70 -11.32
C LYS A 43 -5.36 -9.67 -10.13
N LYS A 44 -4.93 -10.93 -10.29
CA LYS A 44 -4.95 -11.96 -9.23
C LYS A 44 -3.99 -11.62 -8.09
N LYS A 45 -2.76 -11.18 -8.38
CA LYS A 45 -1.75 -10.83 -7.37
C LYS A 45 -2.14 -9.57 -6.62
N ILE A 46 -2.63 -8.55 -7.34
CA ILE A 46 -3.17 -7.32 -6.73
C ILE A 46 -4.34 -7.67 -5.80
N LYS A 47 -5.30 -8.50 -6.24
CA LYS A 47 -6.43 -8.91 -5.40
C LYS A 47 -6.01 -9.74 -4.17
N LYS A 48 -4.90 -10.48 -4.26
CA LYS A 48 -4.31 -11.22 -3.13
C LYS A 48 -3.62 -10.27 -2.13
N LEU A 49 -2.83 -9.30 -2.62
CA LEU A 49 -2.19 -8.27 -1.81
C LEU A 49 -3.21 -7.43 -1.06
N VAL A 50 -4.23 -6.97 -1.75
CA VAL A 50 -5.28 -6.12 -1.16
C VAL A 50 -6.17 -6.90 -0.17
N ARG A 51 -6.20 -8.23 -0.24
CA ARG A 51 -6.82 -9.08 0.79
C ARG A 51 -5.92 -9.31 2.00
N LYS A 52 -4.60 -9.36 1.80
CA LYS A 52 -3.60 -9.55 2.87
C LYS A 52 -3.53 -8.32 3.77
N TYR A 53 -3.40 -7.13 3.19
CA TYR A 53 -3.25 -5.89 3.94
C TYR A 53 -4.59 -5.19 4.15
N ARG A 54 -4.73 -4.51 5.28
CA ARG A 54 -5.94 -3.76 5.63
C ARG A 54 -5.90 -2.34 5.07
N ALA A 55 -4.76 -1.67 5.19
CA ALA A 55 -4.53 -0.33 4.68
C ALA A 55 -3.22 -0.27 3.89
N PHE A 56 -3.19 0.64 2.92
CA PHE A 56 -1.99 0.99 2.19
C PHE A 56 -1.72 2.47 2.45
N MET A 57 -0.45 2.82 2.56
CA MET A 57 -0.01 4.21 2.69
C MET A 57 1.00 4.49 1.57
N SER A 58 1.08 5.71 1.07
CA SER A 58 2.02 6.04 0.01
C SER A 58 2.50 7.47 0.06
N SER A 59 3.72 7.74 -0.35
CA SER A 59 4.25 9.09 -0.47
C SER A 59 3.43 9.93 -1.45
N ASP A 60 3.24 11.22 -1.18
CA ASP A 60 2.50 12.14 -2.06
C ASP A 60 3.04 12.19 -3.50
N SER A 61 4.34 11.99 -3.68
CA SER A 61 4.98 11.92 -5.01
C SER A 61 4.49 10.73 -5.84
N ILE A 62 4.09 9.65 -5.17
CA ILE A 62 3.81 8.34 -5.77
C ILE A 62 2.31 8.10 -5.91
N ILE A 63 1.49 8.65 -5.01
CA ILE A 63 0.02 8.43 -4.97
C ILE A 63 -0.67 8.72 -6.31
N LYS A 64 -0.19 9.72 -7.06
CA LYS A 64 -0.70 10.09 -8.39
C LYS A 64 -0.39 9.04 -9.46
N GLN A 65 0.71 8.31 -9.30
CA GLN A 65 1.14 7.26 -10.24
C GLN A 65 0.45 5.91 -9.97
N ILE A 66 0.06 5.66 -8.72
CA ILE A 66 -0.60 4.39 -8.31
C ILE A 66 -1.80 4.00 -9.17
N PRO A 67 -2.80 4.86 -9.45
CA PRO A 67 -3.93 4.44 -10.28
C PRO A 67 -3.53 4.04 -11.72
N ARG A 68 -2.46 4.63 -12.26
CA ARG A 68 -1.90 4.27 -13.58
C ARG A 68 -1.06 2.99 -13.54
N VAL A 69 -0.36 2.75 -12.42
CA VAL A 69 0.59 1.63 -12.25
C VAL A 69 -0.02 0.40 -11.59
N ALA A 70 -1.13 0.53 -10.88
CA ALA A 70 -1.80 -0.59 -10.24
C ALA A 70 -3.20 -0.86 -10.83
N GLY A 71 -3.62 -0.02 -11.78
CA GLY A 71 -4.95 -0.06 -12.37
C GLY A 71 -6.06 0.09 -11.33
N PRO A 72 -7.32 -0.25 -11.68
CA PRO A 72 -8.47 -0.08 -10.78
C PRO A 72 -8.50 -1.10 -9.62
N GLY A 73 -7.47 -1.94 -9.44
CA GLY A 73 -7.47 -3.03 -8.46
C GLY A 73 -7.56 -2.57 -7.00
N PHE A 74 -6.83 -1.51 -6.64
CA PHE A 74 -6.86 -0.93 -5.29
C PHE A 74 -8.15 -0.15 -5.03
N ASN A 75 -8.63 0.63 -6.01
CA ASN A 75 -9.86 1.41 -5.90
C ASN A 75 -11.10 0.52 -5.80
N LYS A 76 -11.21 -0.52 -6.65
CA LYS A 76 -12.33 -1.47 -6.64
C LYS A 76 -12.40 -2.30 -5.35
N ALA A 77 -11.28 -2.43 -4.64
CA ALA A 77 -11.23 -3.12 -3.36
C ALA A 77 -11.44 -2.18 -2.16
N GLY A 78 -11.66 -0.87 -2.38
CA GLY A 78 -11.91 0.11 -1.32
C GLY A 78 -10.71 0.37 -0.41
N LYS A 79 -9.49 0.07 -0.87
CA LYS A 79 -8.25 0.20 -0.10
C LYS A 79 -7.24 1.04 -0.87
N PHE A 80 -7.66 2.23 -1.28
CA PHE A 80 -6.77 3.17 -1.94
C PHE A 80 -5.74 3.70 -0.93
N PRO A 81 -4.46 3.86 -1.32
CA PRO A 81 -3.43 4.28 -0.39
C PRO A 81 -3.66 5.69 0.16
N THR A 82 -3.41 5.87 1.45
CA THR A 82 -3.43 7.18 2.10
C THR A 82 -2.09 7.89 1.89
N PRO A 83 -2.06 9.19 1.54
CA PRO A 83 -0.82 9.92 1.38
C PRO A 83 -0.04 10.03 2.70
N ILE A 84 1.29 9.91 2.64
CA ILE A 84 2.23 10.23 3.72
C ILE A 84 3.05 11.44 3.27
N THR A 85 2.94 12.52 4.04
CA THR A 85 3.76 13.72 3.86
C THR A 85 5.06 13.59 4.67
N HIS A 86 6.19 13.76 4.00
CA HIS A 86 7.46 14.08 4.63
C HIS A 86 7.73 15.55 4.36
N ASN A 87 7.75 16.35 5.42
CA ASN A 87 8.17 17.74 5.39
C ASN A 87 9.44 17.87 6.23
#